data_AF-A0A2G9XP17-F1
#
_entry.id   AF-A0A2G9XP17-F1
#
_cell.length_a   1.000
_cell.length_b   1.000
_cell.length_c   1.000
_cell.angle_alpha   90.00
_cell.angle_beta   90.00
_cell.angle_gamma   90.00
#
_symmetry.space_group_name_H-M   'P 1'
#
loop_
_entity.id
_entity.type
_entity.pdbx_description
1 polymer ?
#
loop_
_entity_poly.entity_id
_entity_poly.type
_entity_poly.pdbx_seq_one_letter_code
_entity_poly.pdbx_strand_id
1 'polypeptide(L)' 'MMGNRLKDILTREGVTAYRACKDLGIDRGQLSRFLTGKDNLTLAKLTRIADYLGYDLVLVKRKQTREGE' A
#
# COMPACT_ATOMS: atom_id res chain seq x y z
N MET A 1 10.76 5.11 -12.60
CA MET A 1 9.70 5.51 -11.64
C MET A 1 9.31 4.28 -10.84
N MET A 2 9.89 4.05 -9.65
CA MET A 2 9.44 2.94 -8.81
C MET A 2 8.09 3.29 -8.20
N GLY A 3 7.03 2.92 -8.93
CA GLY A 3 5.65 3.07 -8.51
C GLY A 3 5.41 2.32 -7.21
N ASN A 4 4.70 2.95 -6.29
CA ASN A 4 4.33 2.35 -5.03
C ASN A 4 3.61 1.02 -5.32
N ARG A 5 4.13 -0.12 -4.85
CA ARG A 5 3.56 -1.45 -5.16
C ARG A 5 2.05 -1.54 -4.91
N LEU A 6 1.56 -0.84 -3.89
CA LEU A 6 0.13 -0.77 -3.59
C LEU A 6 -0.69 -0.12 -4.73
N LYS A 7 -0.15 0.90 -5.40
CA LYS A 7 -0.82 1.57 -6.53
C LYS A 7 -0.99 0.61 -7.70
N ASP A 8 0.00 -0.22 -7.96
CA ASP A 8 -0.03 -1.20 -9.04
C ASP A 8 -1.05 -2.31 -8.72
N ILE A 9 -1.10 -2.77 -7.47
CA ILE A 9 -2.12 -3.73 -7.00
C ILE A 9 -3.53 -3.14 -7.17
N LEU A 10 -3.75 -1.90 -6.72
CA LEU A 10 -5.04 -1.21 -6.89
C LEU A 10 -5.47 -1.13 -8.36
N THR A 11 -4.53 -0.79 -9.24
CA THR A 11 -4.78 -0.71 -10.69
C THR A 11 -5.10 -2.08 -11.28
N ARG A 12 -4.37 -3.12 -10.87
CA ARG A 12 -4.58 -4.51 -11.29
C ARG A 12 -5.95 -5.04 -10.88
N GLU A 13 -6.39 -4.73 -9.67
CA GLU A 13 -7.72 -5.11 -9.16
C GLU A 13 -8.85 -4.20 -9.67
N GLY A 14 -8.55 -3.19 -10.48
CA GLY A 14 -9.55 -2.23 -10.97
C GLY A 14 -10.17 -1.36 -9.86
N VAL A 15 -9.53 -1.30 -8.69
CA VAL A 15 -10.00 -0.55 -7.53
C VAL A 15 -9.33 0.82 -7.53
N THR A 16 -10.14 1.88 -7.56
CA THR A 16 -9.61 3.23 -7.38
C THR A 16 -9.24 3.45 -5.91
N ALA A 17 -8.15 4.20 -5.67
CA ALA A 17 -7.78 4.60 -4.32
C ALA A 17 -8.92 5.32 -3.58
N TYR A 18 -9.74 6.07 -4.32
CA TYR A 18 -10.95 6.71 -3.81
C TYR A 18 -11.95 5.68 -3.27
N ARG A 19 -12.23 4.63 -4.04
CA ARG A 19 -13.18 3.58 -3.67
C ARG A 19 -12.68 2.79 -2.45
N ALA A 20 -11.41 2.41 -2.46
CA ALA A 20 -10.79 1.77 -1.29
C ALA A 20 -10.88 2.65 -0.03
N CYS A 21 -10.63 3.96 -0.13
CA CYS A 21 -10.80 4.88 1.01
C CYS A 21 -12.25 4.92 1.52
N LYS A 22 -13.21 5.01 0.60
CA LYS A 22 -14.63 5.09 0.93
C LYS A 22 -15.11 3.83 1.63
N ASP A 23 -14.72 2.67 1.11
CA ASP A 23 -15.21 1.37 1.58
C ASP A 23 -14.52 0.98 2.90
N LEU A 24 -13.28 1.43 3.13
CA LEU A 24 -12.51 1.15 4.36
C LEU A 24 -12.61 2.25 5.43
N GLY A 25 -13.27 3.38 5.13
CA GLY A 25 -13.31 4.54 6.02
C GLY A 25 -11.93 5.16 6.29
N ILE A 26 -11.00 5.05 5.33
CA ILE A 26 -9.64 5.60 5.43
C ILE A 26 -9.65 7.04 4.88
N ASP A 27 -8.91 7.93 5.55
CA ASP A 27 -8.71 9.29 5.05
C ASP A 27 -8.01 9.29 3.69
N ARG A 28 -8.62 9.98 2.71
CA ARG A 28 -8.09 10.08 1.34
C ARG A 28 -6.74 10.79 1.29
N GLY A 29 -6.53 11.80 2.13
CA GLY A 29 -5.28 12.56 2.18
C GLY A 29 -4.12 11.69 2.66
N GLN A 30 -4.37 10.83 3.65
CA GLN A 30 -3.43 9.84 4.17
C GLN A 30 -3.09 8.78 3.11
N LEU A 31 -4.08 8.18 2.45
CA LEU A 31 -3.79 7.18 1.40
C LEU A 31 -3.02 7.81 0.23
N SER A 32 -3.39 9.01 -0.21
CA SER A 32 -2.68 9.71 -1.29
C SER A 32 -1.20 10.00 -0.95
N ARG A 33 -0.93 10.47 0.28
CA ARG A 33 0.44 10.68 0.76
C ARG A 33 1.23 9.38 0.83
N PHE A 34 0.61 8.29 1.29
CA PHE A 34 1.23 6.98 1.27
C PHE A 34 1.55 6.50 -0.15
N LEU A 35 0.61 6.63 -1.09
CA LEU A 35 0.80 6.24 -2.50
C LEU A 35 1.89 7.03 -3.21
N THR A 36 2.22 8.23 -2.71
CA THR A 36 3.31 9.08 -3.22
C THR A 36 4.61 8.94 -2.41
N GLY A 37 4.65 8.05 -1.41
CA GLY A 37 5.82 7.80 -0.57
C GLY A 37 6.12 8.91 0.45
N LYS A 38 5.18 9.83 0.69
CA LYS A 38 5.34 10.99 1.58
C LYS A 38 4.90 10.73 3.02
N ASP A 39 4.25 9.60 3.29
CA ASP A 39 3.76 9.25 4.62
C ASP A 39 3.71 7.73 4.79
N ASN A 40 3.74 7.26 6.04
CA ASN A 40 3.68 5.84 6.38
C ASN A 40 2.26 5.48 6.84
N LEU A 41 1.72 4.36 6.34
CA LEU A 41 0.52 3.77 6.90
C LEU A 41 0.88 2.90 8.09
N THR A 42 0.09 2.99 9.16
CA THR A 42 0.11 2.02 10.25
C THR A 42 -0.19 0.62 9.72
N LEU A 43 0.45 -0.42 10.28
CA LEU A 43 0.22 -1.81 9.90
C LEU A 43 -1.27 -2.20 9.90
N ALA A 44 -2.05 -1.72 10.88
CA ALA A 44 -3.49 -1.97 10.96
C ALA A 44 -4.26 -1.50 9.72
N LYS A 45 -3.96 -0.29 9.22
CA LYS A 45 -4.57 0.24 7.99
C LYS A 45 -4.11 -0.53 6.75
N LEU A 46 -2.82 -0.89 6.69
CA LEU A 46 -2.29 -1.67 5.59
C LEU A 46 -2.95 -3.06 5.52
N THR A 47 -3.18 -3.68 6.69
CA THR A 47 -3.86 -4.98 6.81
C THR A 47 -5.28 -4.88 6.28
N ARG A 48 -6.05 -3.86 6.70
CA ARG A 48 -7.41 -3.64 6.17
C ARG A 48 -7.44 -3.46 4.66
N ILE A 49 -6.46 -2.74 4.09
CA ILE A 49 -6.37 -2.57 2.63
C ILE A 49 -6.06 -3.90 1.95
N ALA A 50 -5.16 -4.71 2.52
CA ALA A 50 -4.82 -6.02 2.01
C ALA A 50 -6.03 -6.97 2.06
N ASP A 51 -6.73 -7.04 3.20
CA ASP A 51 -7.95 -7.82 3.38
C ASP A 51 -9.03 -7.42 2.37
N TYR A 52 -9.23 -6.12 2.17
CA TYR A 52 -10.19 -5.60 1.19
C TYR A 52 -9.84 -5.99 -0.25
N LEU A 53 -8.55 -6.08 -0.58
CA LEU A 53 -8.08 -6.48 -1.90
C LEU A 53 -7.95 -8.00 -2.04
N GLY A 54 -8.16 -8.77 -0.96
CA GLY A 54 -8.01 -10.23 -0.96
C GLY A 54 -6.54 -10.71 -0.95
N TYR A 55 -5.64 -9.94 -0.33
CA TYR A 55 -4.21 -10.25 -0.23
C TYR A 55 -3.78 -10.48 1.22
N ASP A 56 -2.83 -11.40 1.40
CA ASP A 56 -2.13 -11.59 2.68
C ASP A 56 -0.90 -10.68 2.80
N LEU A 57 -0.69 -10.11 3.98
CA LEU A 57 0.54 -9.41 4.32
C LEU A 57 1.59 -10.37 4.86
N VAL A 58 2.67 -10.57 4.10
CA VAL A 58 3.82 -11.38 4.52
C VAL A 58 4.98 -10.48 4.92
N LEU A 59 5.42 -10.60 6.18
CA LEU A 59 6.66 -9.98 6.65
C LEU A 59 7.86 -10.79 6.16
N VAL A 60 8.58 -10.24 5.20
CA VAL A 60 9.80 -10.88 4.66
C VAL A 60 11.04 -10.33 5.35
N LYS A 61 12.02 -11.19 5.62
CA LYS A 61 13.33 -10.77 6.11
C LYS A 61 13.95 -9.82 5.10
N ARG A 62 14.34 -8.61 5.54
CA ARG A 62 15.12 -7.69 4.70
C ARG A 62 16.39 -8.42 4.26
N LYS A 63 16.58 -8.57 2.95
CA LYS A 63 17.90 -8.92 2.42
C LYS A 63 18.82 -7.75 2.78
N GLN A 64 19.94 -8.02 3.44
CA GLN A 64 21.00 -7.02 3.52
C GLN A 64 21.40 -6.72 2.07
N THR A 65 21.05 -5.54 1.59
CA THR A 65 21.72 -5.00 0.40
C THR A 65 23.17 -4.85 0.82
N ARG A 66 24.07 -5.62 0.21
CA ARG A 66 25.48 -5.26 0.25
C ARG A 66 25.58 -3.97 -0.56
N GLU A 67 25.64 -2.82 0.12
CA GLU A 67 26.13 -1.61 -0.51
C GLU A 67 27.61 -1.85 -0.80
N GLY A 68 27.94 -1.96 -2.09
CA GLY A 68 29.32 -2.11 -2.56
C GLY A 68 29.48 -3.22 -3.61
N GLU A 69 28.94 -3.00 -4.81
CA GLU A 69 29.55 -3.41 -6.09
C GLU A 69 29.26 -2.32 -7.14
#